data_AF-A0A9D3PN60-F1
#
_entry.id   AF-A0A9D3PN60-F1
#
_cell.length_a   1.000
_cell.length_b   1.000
_cell.length_c   1.000
_cell.angle_alpha   90.00
_cell.angle_beta   90.00
_cell.angle_gamma   90.00
#
_symmetry.space_group_name_H-M   'P 1'
#
loop_
_entity.id
_entity.type
_entity.pdbx_description
1 polymer ?
#
loop_
_entity_poly.entity_id
_entity_poly.type
_entity_poly.pdbx_seq_one_letter_code
_entity_poly.pdbx_strand_id
1 'polypeptide(L)'
;MEAVALNDQTPNPENADGPLVSVSFQKNPQHVRKYLEAEPKALGVTQITLSVFKISMSLSTLSNGFEDVTLDVIHFAGSLLVIIAGSVAVAAQNLHLPTLRACLGMQVLACAASVVGIFISFFQVGTNYSSIGCWLMKTNGTEQHTICQTLSTVLELYLAEGLLIHTALAAICATLAAYCCKVINCCTPMSKMTVITINTPPAQQ
;
A
#
# COMPACT_ATOMS: atom_id res chain seq x y z
N MET A 1 33.40 44.24 36.82
CA MET A 1 32.12 44.75 37.35
C MET A 1 31.38 43.53 37.88
N GLU A 2 31.69 43.11 39.10
CA GLU A 2 31.07 43.60 40.37
C GLU A 2 29.56 43.36 40.39
N ALA A 3 28.92 42.78 41.41
CA ALA A 3 29.38 42.17 42.66
C ALA A 3 28.12 41.72 43.46
N VAL A 4 28.25 40.62 44.24
CA VAL A 4 27.80 40.45 45.66
C VAL A 4 26.27 40.32 45.91
N ALA A 5 25.70 39.51 46.82
CA ALA A 5 26.12 38.61 47.91
C ALA A 5 25.03 37.51 48.10
N LEU A 6 25.40 36.25 48.39
CA LEU A 6 25.41 35.60 49.72
C LEU A 6 24.03 35.50 50.41
N ASN A 7 23.46 34.29 50.50
CA ASN A 7 23.13 33.75 51.82
C ASN A 7 23.23 32.22 51.84
N ASP A 8 23.85 31.78 52.93
CA ASP A 8 24.22 30.44 53.36
C ASP A 8 23.00 29.72 53.96
N GLN A 9 22.76 28.46 53.58
CA GLN A 9 22.28 27.41 54.49
C GLN A 9 22.22 26.05 53.75
N THR A 10 23.07 25.11 54.13
CA THR A 10 22.71 23.68 54.13
C THR A 10 22.94 23.19 55.56
N PRO A 11 21.97 22.48 56.16
CA PRO A 11 22.23 21.06 56.33
C PRO A 11 20.97 20.16 56.20
N ASN A 12 21.13 19.11 55.41
CA ASN A 12 20.56 17.76 55.58
C ASN A 12 19.02 17.54 55.44
N PRO A 13 18.55 16.30 55.24
CA PRO A 13 18.01 15.90 53.94
C PRO A 13 16.72 15.11 54.11
N GLU A 14 15.54 15.68 53.95
CA GLU A 14 14.34 14.85 53.98
C GLU A 14 13.19 15.50 53.21
N ASN A 15 12.53 14.65 52.42
CA ASN A 15 11.25 14.85 51.75
C ASN A 15 11.26 15.67 50.47
N ALA A 16 11.68 15.01 49.38
CA ALA A 16 11.16 15.29 48.05
C ALA A 16 10.73 13.96 47.41
N ASP A 17 9.48 13.57 47.68
CA ASP A 17 8.77 12.49 47.01
C ASP A 17 8.64 12.82 45.51
N GLY A 18 9.64 12.40 44.73
CA GLY A 18 9.62 12.39 43.27
C GLY A 18 9.72 10.94 42.77
N PRO A 19 8.90 10.49 41.80
CA PRO A 19 8.92 9.10 41.37
C PRO A 19 10.25 8.81 40.66
N LEU A 20 11.00 7.87 41.25
CA LEU A 20 12.44 7.63 41.12
C LEU A 20 12.81 6.72 39.94
N VAL A 21 12.16 6.93 38.79
CA VAL A 21 11.91 5.81 37.89
C VAL A 21 11.64 6.25 36.43
N SER A 22 12.51 5.86 35.48
CA SER A 22 12.36 6.11 34.03
C SER A 22 12.81 4.93 33.15
N VAL A 23 11.89 4.21 32.50
CA VAL A 23 12.25 3.13 31.56
C VAL A 23 12.12 3.59 30.13
N SER A 24 13.19 3.31 29.40
CA SER A 24 13.25 3.34 27.96
C SER A 24 13.17 1.92 27.40
N PHE A 25 12.17 1.66 26.56
CA PHE A 25 12.18 0.51 25.66
C PHE A 25 13.09 0.82 24.47
N GLN A 26 14.33 0.34 24.52
CA GLN A 26 15.24 0.45 23.38
C GLN A 26 15.01 -0.70 22.38
N LYS A 27 13.86 -0.69 21.72
CA LYS A 27 13.65 -1.51 20.51
C LYS A 27 14.53 -0.92 19.42
N ASN A 28 15.61 -1.59 19.01
CA ASN A 28 16.58 -1.06 18.04
C ASN A 28 15.87 -0.67 16.72
N PRO A 29 15.58 0.63 16.48
CA PRO A 29 14.77 1.06 15.34
C PRO A 29 15.56 1.00 14.03
N GLN A 30 16.88 0.83 14.10
CA GLN A 30 17.80 0.90 12.97
C GLN A 30 17.68 -0.32 12.03
N HIS A 31 17.50 -1.53 12.57
CA HIS A 31 17.40 -2.76 11.75
C HIS A 31 16.08 -2.85 10.98
N VAL A 32 14.98 -2.49 11.65
CA VAL A 32 13.65 -2.43 11.03
C VAL A 32 13.62 -1.34 9.95
N ARG A 33 14.26 -0.20 10.21
CA ARG A 33 14.35 0.89 9.24
C ARG A 33 15.09 0.50 7.96
N LYS A 34 16.27 -0.15 8.04
CA LYS A 34 17.01 -0.61 6.85
C LYS A 34 16.29 -1.68 6.02
N TYR A 35 15.61 -2.62 6.68
CA TYR A 35 14.80 -3.64 5.99
C TYR A 35 13.57 -3.01 5.30
N LEU A 36 12.91 -2.06 5.98
CA LEU A 36 11.77 -1.30 5.46
C LEU A 36 12.15 -0.18 4.48
N GLU A 37 13.43 0.13 4.29
CA GLU A 37 13.83 1.19 3.34
C GLU A 37 13.90 0.66 1.91
N ALA A 38 14.29 -0.61 1.75
CA ALA A 38 14.44 -1.25 0.45
C ALA A 38 13.14 -1.87 -0.07
N GLU A 39 12.32 -2.47 0.80
CA GLU A 39 11.15 -3.27 0.39
C GLU A 39 9.95 -2.45 -0.13
N PRO A 40 9.40 -1.44 0.58
CA PRO A 40 8.24 -0.68 0.13
C PRO A 40 8.53 0.22 -1.08
N LYS A 41 9.80 0.61 -1.30
CA LYS A 41 10.19 1.36 -2.50
C LYS A 41 10.05 0.51 -3.75
N ALA A 42 10.56 -0.73 -3.72
CA ALA A 42 10.43 -1.66 -4.83
C ALA A 42 8.94 -1.97 -5.10
N LEU A 43 8.17 -2.21 -4.04
CA LEU A 43 6.71 -2.42 -4.12
C LEU A 43 5.98 -1.23 -4.77
N GLY A 44 6.28 0.00 -4.34
CA GLY A 44 5.68 1.22 -4.93
C GLY A 44 6.01 1.39 -6.42
N VAL A 45 7.26 1.11 -6.82
CA VAL A 45 7.66 1.13 -8.25
C VAL A 45 6.92 0.06 -9.03
N THR A 46 6.82 -1.17 -8.51
CA THR A 46 6.05 -2.23 -9.19
C THR A 46 4.58 -1.89 -9.36
N GLN A 47 3.99 -1.19 -8.38
CA GLN A 47 2.63 -0.66 -8.46
C GLN A 47 2.46 0.26 -9.66
N ILE A 48 3.38 1.23 -9.82
CA ILE A 48 3.36 2.17 -10.94
C ILE A 48 3.55 1.43 -12.28
N THR A 49 4.53 0.54 -12.36
CA THR A 49 4.82 -0.20 -13.60
C THR A 49 3.65 -1.07 -14.05
N LEU A 50 3.02 -1.82 -13.13
CA LEU A 50 1.87 -2.66 -13.44
C LEU A 50 0.65 -1.82 -13.86
N SER A 51 0.42 -0.67 -13.23
CA SER A 51 -0.68 0.22 -13.62
C SER A 51 -0.47 0.86 -14.99
N VAL A 52 0.76 1.29 -15.31
CA VAL A 52 1.08 1.82 -16.66
C VAL A 52 0.88 0.74 -17.71
N PHE A 53 1.33 -0.49 -17.44
CA PHE A 53 1.13 -1.62 -18.33
C PHE A 53 -0.36 -1.88 -18.59
N LYS A 54 -1.20 -1.84 -17.55
CA LYS A 54 -2.66 -2.00 -17.72
C LYS A 54 -3.29 -0.87 -18.53
N ILE A 55 -2.84 0.38 -18.35
CA ILE A 55 -3.32 1.51 -19.17
C ILE A 55 -2.94 1.31 -20.65
N SER A 56 -1.72 0.87 -20.94
CA SER A 56 -1.29 0.57 -22.31
C SER A 56 -2.15 -0.52 -22.96
N MET A 57 -2.49 -1.55 -22.18
CA MET A 57 -3.39 -2.61 -22.61
C MET A 57 -4.80 -2.10 -22.90
N SER A 58 -5.42 -1.32 -22.01
CA SER A 58 -6.75 -0.73 -22.25
C SER A 58 -6.76 0.21 -23.45
N LEU A 59 -5.72 1.03 -23.64
CA LEU A 59 -5.63 1.91 -24.83
C LEU A 59 -5.57 1.12 -26.14
N SER A 60 -4.92 -0.04 -26.13
CA SER A 60 -4.86 -0.95 -27.27
C SER A 60 -6.23 -1.58 -27.56
N THR A 61 -7.03 -1.89 -26.53
CA THR A 61 -8.38 -2.41 -26.72
C THR A 61 -9.34 -1.34 -27.26
N LEU A 62 -9.26 -0.11 -26.72
CA LEU A 62 -10.08 1.02 -27.13
C LEU A 62 -9.87 1.39 -28.60
N SER A 63 -8.62 1.37 -29.08
CA SER A 63 -8.30 1.70 -30.48
C SER A 63 -8.87 0.68 -31.48
N ASN A 64 -9.09 -0.55 -31.04
CA ASN A 64 -9.65 -1.61 -31.86
C ASN A 64 -11.17 -1.79 -31.67
N GLY A 65 -11.80 -1.03 -30.76
CA GLY A 65 -13.26 -1.04 -30.54
C GLY A 65 -13.81 -2.33 -29.91
N PHE A 66 -12.97 -3.08 -29.18
CA PHE A 66 -13.36 -4.37 -28.60
C PHE A 66 -14.05 -4.28 -27.23
N GLU A 67 -13.94 -3.16 -26.50
CA GLU A 67 -14.48 -3.00 -25.13
C GLU A 67 -15.56 -1.92 -25.01
N ASP A 68 -16.42 -2.08 -24.00
CA ASP A 68 -17.41 -1.08 -23.59
C ASP A 68 -16.69 0.14 -22.99
N VAL A 69 -16.90 1.30 -23.61
CA VAL A 69 -16.32 2.59 -23.21
C VAL A 69 -16.52 2.87 -21.71
N THR A 70 -17.64 2.44 -21.14
CA THR A 70 -17.96 2.67 -19.72
C THR A 70 -17.02 1.89 -18.79
N LEU A 71 -16.75 0.61 -19.12
CA LEU A 71 -15.87 -0.25 -18.32
C LEU A 71 -14.42 0.18 -18.46
N ASP A 72 -14.01 0.62 -19.65
CA ASP A 72 -12.67 1.14 -19.89
C ASP A 72 -12.37 2.40 -19.08
N VAL A 73 -13.34 3.33 -18.99
CA VAL A 73 -13.21 4.53 -18.16
C VAL A 73 -13.02 4.18 -16.67
N ILE A 74 -13.71 3.16 -16.17
CA ILE A 74 -13.58 2.70 -14.78
C ILE A 74 -12.19 2.09 -14.54
N HIS A 75 -11.71 1.22 -15.44
CA HIS A 75 -10.37 0.62 -15.35
C HIS A 75 -9.27 1.69 -15.44
N PHE A 76 -9.44 2.69 -16.29
CA PHE A 76 -8.51 3.81 -16.42
C PHE A 76 -8.47 4.65 -15.14
N ALA A 77 -9.63 5.04 -14.61
CA ALA A 77 -9.72 5.79 -13.35
C ALA A 77 -9.11 5.02 -12.18
N GLY A 78 -9.38 3.71 -12.08
CA GLY A 78 -8.78 2.83 -11.08
C GLY A 78 -7.26 2.77 -11.20
N SER A 79 -6.73 2.64 -12.42
CA SER A 79 -5.29 2.59 -12.67
C SER A 79 -4.58 3.89 -12.27
N LEU A 80 -5.21 5.05 -12.50
CA LEU A 80 -4.70 6.34 -12.05
C LEU A 80 -4.61 6.42 -10.51
N LEU A 81 -5.62 5.93 -9.79
CA LEU A 81 -5.59 5.87 -8.32
C LEU A 81 -4.42 5.03 -7.82
N VAL A 82 -4.15 3.90 -8.48
CA VAL A 82 -3.02 3.02 -8.13
C VAL A 82 -1.66 3.69 -8.43
N ILE A 83 -1.53 4.44 -9.54
CA ILE A 83 -0.33 5.22 -9.84
C ILE A 83 -0.06 6.27 -8.75
N ILE A 84 -1.11 6.97 -8.31
CA ILE A 84 -1.00 7.96 -7.22
C ILE A 84 -0.59 7.24 -5.93
N ALA A 85 -1.20 6.10 -5.60
CA ALA A 85 -0.85 5.31 -4.42
C ALA A 85 0.61 4.83 -4.45
N GLY A 86 1.08 4.31 -5.59
CA GLY A 86 2.47 3.91 -5.80
C GLY A 86 3.44 5.09 -5.66
N SER A 87 3.07 6.25 -6.21
CA SER A 87 3.87 7.49 -6.09
C SER A 87 4.00 7.94 -4.63
N VAL A 88 2.90 7.91 -3.89
CA VAL A 88 2.90 8.22 -2.44
C VAL A 88 3.70 7.18 -1.65
N ALA A 89 3.65 5.90 -2.03
CA ALA A 89 4.45 4.85 -1.40
C ALA A 89 5.95 5.07 -1.61
N VAL A 90 6.37 5.48 -2.81
CA VAL A 90 7.77 5.87 -3.08
C VAL A 90 8.14 7.09 -2.25
N ALA A 91 7.26 8.10 -2.12
CA ALA A 91 7.53 9.28 -1.30
C ALA A 91 7.59 8.97 0.21
N ALA A 92 6.83 7.97 0.68
CA ALA A 92 6.76 7.53 2.08
C ALA A 92 8.07 6.90 2.58
N GLN A 93 9.03 6.59 1.69
CA GLN A 93 10.39 6.16 2.05
C GLN A 93 11.12 7.15 2.97
N ASN A 94 10.74 8.45 2.91
CA ASN A 94 11.34 9.49 3.76
C ASN A 94 10.90 9.43 5.24
N LEU A 95 10.15 8.41 5.66
CA LEU A 95 9.69 8.17 7.04
C LEU A 95 8.93 9.33 7.70
N HIS A 96 8.38 10.25 6.91
CA HIS A 96 7.57 11.35 7.43
C HIS A 96 6.21 10.81 7.87
N LEU A 97 5.92 10.85 9.18
CA LEU A 97 4.72 10.27 9.79
C LEU A 97 3.38 10.71 9.12
N PRO A 98 3.21 11.99 8.71
CA PRO A 98 2.06 12.42 7.92
C PRO A 98 1.95 11.74 6.55
N THR A 99 3.08 11.57 5.85
CA THR A 99 3.13 10.92 4.53
C THR A 99 2.79 9.44 4.62
N LEU A 100 3.18 8.77 5.71
CA LEU A 100 2.80 7.38 5.99
C LEU A 100 1.29 7.21 6.20
N ARG A 101 0.63 8.16 6.88
CA ARG A 101 -0.83 8.15 7.05
C ARG A 101 -1.55 8.38 5.72
N ALA A 102 -1.06 9.31 4.90
CA ALA A 102 -1.57 9.52 3.55
C ALA A 102 -1.37 8.26 2.68
N CYS A 103 -0.20 7.63 2.74
CA CYS A 103 0.09 6.37 2.05
C CYS A 103 -0.90 5.28 2.43
N LEU A 104 -1.14 5.06 3.73
CA LEU A 104 -2.11 4.08 4.20
C LEU A 104 -3.51 4.30 3.59
N GLY A 105 -4.00 5.54 3.59
CA GLY A 105 -5.29 5.89 2.99
C GLY A 105 -5.33 5.61 1.49
N MET A 106 -4.28 6.00 0.76
CA MET A 106 -4.18 5.74 -0.68
C MET A 106 -4.07 4.25 -1.02
N GLN A 107 -3.38 3.44 -0.19
CA GLN A 107 -3.30 2.00 -0.39
C GLN A 107 -4.65 1.30 -0.18
N VAL A 108 -5.45 1.76 0.77
CA VAL A 108 -6.82 1.24 0.96
C VAL A 108 -7.69 1.57 -0.24
N LEU A 109 -7.63 2.81 -0.74
CA LEU A 109 -8.38 3.23 -1.94
C LEU A 109 -7.94 2.45 -3.19
N ALA A 110 -6.63 2.31 -3.41
CA ALA A 110 -6.07 1.55 -4.52
C ALA A 110 -6.41 0.06 -4.45
N CYS A 111 -6.43 -0.52 -3.23
CA CYS A 111 -6.87 -1.90 -3.01
C CYS A 111 -8.35 -2.07 -3.39
N ALA A 112 -9.22 -1.16 -2.91
CA ALA A 112 -10.65 -1.19 -3.24
C ALA A 112 -10.88 -1.06 -4.76
N ALA A 113 -10.17 -0.15 -5.44
CA ALA A 113 -10.24 -0.01 -6.89
C ALA A 113 -9.79 -1.30 -7.62
N SER A 114 -8.73 -1.94 -7.12
CA SER A 114 -8.23 -3.20 -7.69
C SER A 114 -9.24 -4.35 -7.51
N VAL A 115 -9.88 -4.44 -6.34
CA VAL A 115 -10.94 -5.43 -6.06
C VAL A 115 -12.16 -5.21 -6.94
N VAL A 116 -12.58 -3.96 -7.16
CA VAL A 116 -13.66 -3.64 -8.11
C VAL A 116 -13.28 -4.11 -9.53
N GLY A 117 -12.04 -3.89 -9.96
CA GLY A 117 -11.53 -4.41 -11.24
C GLY A 117 -11.62 -5.93 -11.33
N ILE A 118 -11.25 -6.66 -10.28
CA ILE A 118 -11.40 -8.12 -10.19
C ILE A 118 -12.86 -8.53 -10.42
N PHE A 119 -13.80 -7.91 -9.70
CA PHE A 119 -15.23 -8.22 -9.87
C PHE A 119 -15.71 -7.97 -11.30
N ILE A 120 -15.34 -6.84 -11.90
CA ILE A 120 -15.70 -6.51 -13.29
C ILE A 120 -15.17 -7.58 -14.25
N SER A 121 -13.90 -7.97 -14.12
CA SER A 121 -13.30 -9.03 -14.94
C SER A 121 -14.03 -10.37 -14.77
N PHE A 122 -14.38 -10.74 -13.54
CA PHE A 122 -15.17 -11.97 -13.29
C PHE A 122 -16.56 -11.90 -13.94
N PHE A 123 -17.24 -10.75 -13.90
CA PHE A 123 -18.52 -10.58 -14.57
C PHE A 123 -18.39 -10.67 -16.09
N GLN A 124 -17.36 -10.07 -16.70
CA GLN A 124 -17.09 -10.17 -18.13
C GLN A 124 -16.84 -11.61 -18.58
N VAL A 125 -16.04 -12.37 -17.82
CA VAL A 125 -15.79 -13.80 -18.08
C VAL A 125 -17.07 -14.61 -17.92
N GLY A 126 -17.83 -14.40 -16.83
CA GLY A 126 -19.04 -15.16 -16.52
C GLY A 126 -20.21 -14.91 -17.48
N THR A 127 -20.29 -13.72 -18.07
CA THR A 127 -21.37 -13.34 -19.00
C THR A 127 -21.15 -13.81 -20.44
N ASN A 128 -20.10 -14.59 -20.73
CA ASN A 128 -19.90 -15.27 -22.01
C ASN A 128 -20.12 -14.35 -23.24
N TYR A 129 -19.64 -13.11 -23.17
CA TYR A 129 -19.81 -12.13 -24.26
C TYR A 129 -19.26 -12.69 -25.59
N SER A 130 -18.21 -13.51 -25.52
CA SER A 130 -17.58 -14.16 -26.68
C SER A 130 -18.31 -15.41 -27.18
N SER A 131 -18.82 -16.27 -26.29
CA SER A 131 -19.41 -17.56 -26.71
C SER A 131 -20.78 -17.38 -27.39
N ILE A 132 -21.58 -16.38 -27.01
CA ILE A 132 -22.90 -16.12 -27.62
C ILE A 132 -22.74 -15.51 -29.02
N GLY A 133 -21.87 -14.51 -29.16
CA GLY A 133 -21.60 -13.86 -30.45
C GLY A 133 -21.01 -14.82 -31.48
N CYS A 134 -20.10 -15.70 -31.04
CA CYS A 134 -19.48 -16.69 -31.91
C CYS A 134 -20.42 -17.81 -32.33
N TRP A 135 -21.29 -18.27 -31.42
CA TRP A 135 -22.30 -19.28 -31.73
C TRP A 135 -23.30 -18.80 -32.79
N LEU A 136 -23.68 -17.52 -32.76
CA LEU A 136 -24.61 -16.93 -33.74
C LEU A 136 -24.00 -16.87 -35.16
N MET A 137 -22.69 -16.70 -35.28
CA MET A 137 -21.97 -16.64 -36.56
C MET A 137 -21.67 -18.00 -37.20
N LYS A 138 -21.91 -19.10 -36.48
CA LYS A 138 -21.72 -20.48 -36.99
C LYS A 138 -22.56 -20.80 -38.24
N THR A 139 -23.57 -19.98 -38.53
CA THR A 139 -24.49 -20.15 -39.67
C THR A 139 -23.94 -19.64 -41.01
N ASN A 140 -22.87 -18.83 -41.05
CA ASN A 140 -22.46 -18.10 -42.26
C ASN A 140 -21.14 -18.54 -42.94
N GLY A 141 -20.37 -19.48 -42.38
CA GLY A 141 -19.17 -20.02 -43.04
C GLY A 141 -18.11 -20.61 -42.09
N THR A 142 -17.22 -21.45 -42.62
CA THR A 142 -16.14 -22.13 -41.87
C THR A 142 -14.96 -21.22 -41.52
N GLU A 143 -14.62 -20.26 -42.40
CA GLU A 143 -13.50 -19.33 -42.19
C GLU A 143 -13.78 -18.33 -41.07
N GLN A 144 -15.00 -17.77 -41.01
CA GLN A 144 -15.39 -16.82 -39.96
C GLN A 144 -15.45 -17.48 -38.57
N HIS A 145 -15.78 -18.77 -38.51
CA HIS A 145 -15.79 -19.52 -37.25
C HIS A 145 -14.38 -19.65 -36.64
N THR A 146 -13.36 -19.91 -37.47
CA THR A 146 -11.97 -20.06 -37.02
C THR A 146 -11.40 -18.74 -36.50
N ILE A 147 -11.68 -17.63 -37.19
CA ILE A 147 -11.28 -16.28 -36.77
C ILE A 147 -11.95 -15.91 -35.44
N CYS A 148 -13.25 -16.19 -35.33
CA CYS A 148 -14.02 -15.88 -34.14
C CYS A 148 -13.58 -16.70 -32.91
N GLN A 149 -13.28 -17.99 -33.08
CA GLN A 149 -12.74 -18.82 -32.01
C GLN A 149 -11.36 -18.33 -31.55
N THR A 150 -10.50 -17.95 -32.50
CA THR A 150 -9.18 -17.38 -32.17
C THR A 150 -9.31 -16.08 -31.39
N LEU A 151 -10.22 -15.18 -31.81
CA LEU A 151 -10.49 -13.92 -31.11
C LEU A 151 -11.03 -14.15 -29.70
N SER A 152 -11.93 -15.13 -29.51
CA SER A 152 -12.44 -15.51 -28.20
C SER A 152 -11.33 -15.95 -27.25
N THR A 153 -10.44 -16.83 -27.73
CA THR A 153 -9.30 -17.30 -26.92
C THR A 153 -8.34 -16.17 -26.56
N VAL A 154 -8.07 -15.24 -27.48
CA VAL A 154 -7.23 -14.06 -27.20
C VAL A 154 -7.89 -13.15 -26.15
N LEU A 155 -9.20 -12.92 -26.24
CA LEU A 155 -9.95 -12.12 -25.27
C LEU A 155 -9.97 -12.76 -23.88
N GLU A 156 -10.15 -14.08 -23.79
CA GLU A 156 -10.07 -14.81 -22.53
C GLU A 156 -8.69 -14.69 -21.87
N LEU A 157 -7.63 -14.82 -22.67
CA LEU A 157 -6.26 -14.65 -22.19
C LEU A 157 -6.01 -13.21 -21.70
N TYR A 158 -6.51 -12.23 -22.44
CA TYR A 158 -6.44 -10.81 -22.05
C TYR A 158 -7.14 -10.53 -20.72
N LEU A 159 -8.36 -11.06 -20.54
CA LEU A 159 -9.12 -10.92 -19.30
C LEU A 159 -8.41 -11.62 -18.13
N ALA A 160 -7.84 -12.80 -18.36
CA ALA A 160 -7.06 -13.53 -17.36
C ALA A 160 -5.79 -12.75 -16.94
N GLU A 161 -5.09 -12.16 -17.89
CA GLU A 161 -3.94 -11.28 -17.62
C GLU A 161 -4.36 -10.05 -16.80
N GLY A 162 -5.47 -9.40 -17.16
CA GLY A 162 -6.04 -8.29 -16.39
C GLY A 162 -6.36 -8.66 -14.95
N LEU A 163 -6.97 -9.83 -14.74
CA LEU A 163 -7.27 -10.37 -13.41
C LEU A 163 -6.00 -10.59 -12.58
N LEU A 164 -4.94 -11.14 -13.19
CA LEU A 164 -3.65 -11.33 -12.53
C LEU A 164 -3.04 -10.01 -12.10
N ILE A 165 -3.07 -8.99 -12.96
CA ILE A 165 -2.56 -7.65 -12.65
C ILE A 165 -3.33 -7.03 -11.49
N HIS A 166 -4.67 -7.02 -11.52
CA HIS A 166 -5.48 -6.48 -10.43
C HIS A 166 -5.25 -7.21 -9.10
N THR A 167 -5.07 -8.53 -9.15
CA THR A 167 -4.76 -9.34 -7.97
C THR A 167 -3.39 -8.99 -7.40
N ALA A 168 -2.37 -8.87 -8.26
CA ALA A 168 -1.03 -8.45 -7.85
C ALA A 168 -1.04 -7.04 -7.23
N LEU A 169 -1.76 -6.09 -7.85
CA LEU A 169 -1.93 -4.75 -7.33
C LEU A 169 -2.60 -4.75 -5.95
N ALA A 170 -3.68 -5.53 -5.76
CA ALA A 170 -4.34 -5.67 -4.47
C ALA A 170 -3.41 -6.24 -3.39
N ALA A 171 -2.62 -7.27 -3.72
CA ALA A 171 -1.65 -7.86 -2.81
C ALA A 171 -0.53 -6.87 -2.41
N ILE A 172 -0.02 -6.10 -3.38
CA ILE A 172 0.96 -5.04 -3.14
C ILE A 172 0.36 -3.95 -2.25
N CYS A 173 -0.87 -3.50 -2.51
CA CYS A 173 -1.57 -2.52 -1.68
C CYS A 173 -1.70 -2.99 -0.23
N ALA A 174 -2.15 -4.24 -0.03
CA ALA A 174 -2.32 -4.83 1.30
C ALA A 174 -0.97 -4.94 2.04
N THR A 175 0.08 -5.32 1.33
CA THR A 175 1.44 -5.41 1.88
C THR A 175 1.96 -4.03 2.31
N LEU A 176 1.80 -3.02 1.46
CA LEU A 176 2.18 -1.64 1.76
C LEU A 176 1.36 -1.05 2.92
N ALA A 177 0.07 -1.35 2.99
CA ALA A 177 -0.79 -0.96 4.11
C ALA A 177 -0.33 -1.59 5.43
N ALA A 178 -0.02 -2.90 5.43
CA ALA A 178 0.52 -3.59 6.60
C ALA A 178 1.86 -2.99 7.06
N TYR A 179 2.73 -2.62 6.11
CA TYR A 179 3.96 -1.91 6.40
C TYR A 179 3.73 -0.53 7.01
N CYS A 180 2.83 0.27 6.42
CA CYS A 180 2.48 1.58 6.95
C CYS A 180 1.90 1.48 8.37
N CYS A 181 1.01 0.51 8.63
CA CYS A 181 0.46 0.26 9.96
C CYS A 181 1.53 -0.09 11.00
N LYS A 182 2.49 -0.97 10.64
CA LYS A 182 3.61 -1.33 11.54
C LYS A 182 4.48 -0.13 11.89
N VAL A 183 4.80 0.71 10.91
CA VAL A 183 5.64 1.92 11.12
C VAL A 183 4.90 2.97 11.94
N ILE A 184 3.62 3.23 11.63
CA ILE A 184 2.79 4.17 12.39
C ILE A 184 2.72 3.71 13.86
N ASN A 185 2.45 2.44 14.14
CA ASN A 185 2.40 1.95 15.53
C ASN A 185 3.76 2.04 16.25
N CYS A 186 4.88 2.00 15.51
CA CYS A 186 6.23 2.12 16.08
C CYS A 186 6.65 3.58 16.33
N CYS A 187 6.18 4.53 15.53
CA CYS A 187 6.66 5.92 15.50
C CYS A 187 5.63 6.95 15.97
N THR A 188 4.37 6.53 16.20
CA THR A 188 3.40 7.39 16.87
C THR A 188 3.74 7.39 18.36
N PRO A 189 3.88 8.56 19.02
CA PRO A 189 4.08 8.60 20.46
C PRO A 189 2.91 7.90 21.13
N MET A 190 3.15 6.71 21.66
CA MET A 190 2.20 5.98 22.47
C MET A 190 2.04 6.77 23.76
N SER A 191 1.06 7.68 23.76
CA SER A 191 0.53 8.24 25.00
C SER A 191 0.08 7.05 25.86
N LYS A 192 0.79 6.80 26.97
CA LYS A 192 0.63 5.72 27.97
C LYS A 192 1.48 4.46 27.79
N MET A 193 2.78 4.56 28.04
CA MET A 193 3.48 3.54 28.83
C MET A 193 4.67 4.18 29.56
N THR A 194 4.41 4.74 30.74
CA THR A 194 5.45 5.05 31.73
C THR A 194 5.98 3.73 32.25
N VAL A 195 7.16 3.32 31.81
CA VAL A 195 7.78 2.11 32.34
C VAL A 195 8.68 2.51 33.50
N ILE A 196 8.70 1.65 34.52
CA ILE A 196 9.23 1.96 35.83
C ILE A 196 10.57 1.21 36.09
N THR A 197 11.74 1.87 36.05
CA THR A 197 13.07 1.36 36.47
C THR A 197 13.30 1.65 37.93
N ILE A 198 13.59 0.61 38.70
CA ILE A 198 13.92 0.73 40.12
C ILE A 198 15.45 0.71 40.23
N ASN A 199 16.05 1.81 40.67
CA ASN A 199 17.48 1.85 40.97
C ASN A 199 17.70 1.19 42.35
N THR A 200 18.49 0.12 42.42
CA THR A 200 18.88 -0.50 43.70
C THR A 200 20.17 0.15 44.22
N PRO A 201 20.24 0.59 45.49
CA PRO A 201 21.46 1.18 46.04
C PRO A 201 22.59 0.14 46.12
N PRO A 202 23.87 0.54 45.97
CA PRO A 202 24.99 -0.37 46.10
C PRO A 202 25.05 -0.91 47.53
N ALA A 203 25.11 -2.25 47.66
CA ALA A 203 25.42 -2.88 48.93
C ALA A 203 26.83 -2.43 49.36
N GLN A 204 26.89 -1.62 50.41
CA GLN A 204 28.16 -1.26 51.06
C GLN A 204 28.74 -2.53 51.69
N GLN A 205 29.97 -2.86 51.31
CA GLN A 205 30.82 -3.85 51.96
C GLN A 205 32.06 -3.14 52.50
#